data_AF-A0A963IJQ6-F1
#
_entry.id   AF-A0A963IJQ6-F1
#
_cell.length_a   1.000
_cell.length_b   1.000
_cell.length_c   1.000
_cell.angle_alpha   90.00
_cell.angle_beta   90.00
_cell.angle_gamma   90.00
#
_symmetry.space_group_name_H-M   'P 1'
#
loop_
_entity.id
_entity.type
_entity.pdbx_description
1 polymer ?
#
loop_
_entity_poly.entity_id
_entity_poly.type
_entity_poly.pdbx_seq_one_letter_code
_entity_poly.pdbx_strand_id
1 'polypeptide(L)'
;GYLPGAAPGLRYGYRVHGAAAPENGQRFAARRLLLDPYAREVVGQFAWPTADEPQNGLQSCVVDEHFDWRGDTPPATAWADTVLHEVHVKGISHQHPDVPEELRGTYAGLAAPAMIAHFQRLGITAVSLLPVHHFLDEQRLAADGRVNYWGYNSLAFFAPEPRYAARV
;
A
#
# COMPACT_ATOMS: atom_id res chain seq x y z
N GLY A 1 -8.15 17.03 18.63
CA GLY A 1 -7.30 17.29 19.81
C GLY A 1 -5.86 16.98 19.46
N TYR A 2 -4.90 17.45 20.26
CA TYR A 2 -3.47 17.13 20.12
C TYR A 2 -3.06 16.20 21.26
N LEU A 3 -2.20 15.21 20.99
CA LEU A 3 -1.65 14.28 21.99
C LEU A 3 -0.16 14.58 22.21
N PRO A 4 0.20 15.29 23.29
CA PRO A 4 1.60 15.55 23.62
C PRO A 4 2.37 14.24 23.83
N GLY A 5 3.59 14.17 23.28
CA GLY A 5 4.46 12.99 23.39
C GLY A 5 4.14 11.85 22.42
N ALA A 6 3.17 12.01 21.53
CA ALA A 6 2.99 11.10 20.40
C ALA A 6 4.22 11.15 19.47
N ALA A 7 4.68 9.99 19.03
CA ALA A 7 5.88 9.83 18.20
C ALA A 7 5.64 8.74 17.12
N PRO A 8 6.50 8.67 16.08
CA PRO A 8 6.47 7.57 15.11
C PRO A 8 6.41 6.18 15.76
N GLY A 9 5.67 5.27 15.16
CA GLY A 9 5.36 3.93 15.69
C GLY A 9 4.09 3.86 16.56
N LEU A 10 3.51 5.01 16.94
CA LEU A 10 2.24 5.03 17.67
C LEU A 10 1.10 4.48 16.80
N ARG A 11 0.48 3.39 17.27
CA ARG A 11 -0.71 2.79 16.64
C ARG A 11 -1.98 3.46 17.14
N TYR A 12 -2.88 3.81 16.24
CA TYR A 12 -4.13 4.50 16.56
C TYR A 12 -5.26 4.15 15.58
N GLY A 13 -6.45 4.66 15.88
CA GLY A 13 -7.63 4.59 15.02
C GLY A 13 -8.76 5.45 15.59
N TYR A 14 -9.83 5.60 14.83
CA TYR A 14 -10.97 6.44 15.20
C TYR A 14 -12.21 5.63 15.57
N ARG A 15 -13.02 6.17 16.48
CA ARG A 15 -14.40 5.74 16.72
C ARG A 15 -15.29 6.94 16.50
N VAL A 16 -16.20 6.83 15.55
CA VAL A 16 -17.05 7.96 15.14
C VAL A 16 -18.48 7.69 15.59
N HIS A 17 -19.02 8.63 16.34
CA HIS A 17 -20.39 8.61 16.86
C HIS A 17 -21.32 9.37 15.91
N GLY A 18 -22.58 8.92 15.84
CA GLY A 18 -23.62 9.54 15.03
C GLY A 18 -24.85 8.64 14.93
N ALA A 19 -25.84 9.06 14.16
CA ALA A 19 -27.08 8.31 13.98
C ALA A 19 -26.85 7.01 13.18
N ALA A 20 -27.52 5.93 13.60
CA ALA A 20 -27.49 4.64 12.91
C ALA A 20 -28.84 4.40 12.22
N ALA A 21 -29.05 5.05 11.08
CA ALA A 21 -30.25 4.95 10.25
C ALA A 21 -29.85 4.56 8.81
N PRO A 22 -29.57 3.27 8.55
CA PRO A 22 -29.03 2.80 7.26
C PRO A 22 -29.94 3.09 6.07
N GLU A 23 -31.26 3.13 6.28
CA GLU A 23 -32.27 3.51 5.29
C GLU A 23 -32.10 4.95 4.79
N ASN A 24 -31.48 5.80 5.61
CA ASN A 24 -31.13 7.18 5.27
C ASN A 24 -29.62 7.33 4.92
N GLY A 25 -28.92 6.21 4.71
CA GLY A 25 -27.48 6.19 4.44
C GLY A 25 -26.58 6.43 5.66
N GLN A 26 -27.14 6.64 6.85
CA GLN A 26 -26.38 6.92 8.07
C GLN A 26 -25.90 5.61 8.71
N ARG A 27 -24.59 5.37 8.67
CA ARG A 27 -23.97 4.09 9.07
C ARG A 27 -22.98 4.20 10.22
N PHE A 28 -23.17 5.19 11.09
CA PHE A 28 -22.29 5.39 12.25
C PHE A 28 -22.32 4.16 13.17
N ALA A 29 -21.15 3.65 13.53
CA ALA A 29 -21.00 2.47 14.36
C ALA A 29 -19.76 2.60 15.25
N ALA A 30 -19.86 3.39 16.33
CA ALA A 30 -18.74 3.69 17.24
C ALA A 30 -18.07 2.44 17.86
N ARG A 31 -18.73 1.28 17.85
CA ARG A 31 -18.16 -0.01 18.27
C ARG A 31 -17.09 -0.55 17.32
N ARG A 32 -17.03 -0.09 16.07
CA ARG A 32 -15.98 -0.45 15.11
C ARG A 32 -14.83 0.54 15.21
N LEU A 33 -13.60 0.04 15.15
CA LEU A 33 -12.41 0.87 14.97
C LEU A 33 -12.28 1.21 13.48
N LEU A 34 -12.07 2.49 13.17
CA LEU A 34 -11.87 2.99 11.81
C LEU A 34 -10.40 3.39 11.63
N LEU A 35 -9.87 3.18 10.43
CA LEU A 35 -8.59 3.74 10.03
C LEU A 35 -8.73 5.25 9.80
N ASP A 36 -7.64 5.98 10.01
CA ASP A 36 -7.51 7.33 9.48
C ASP A 36 -7.43 7.26 7.94
N PRO A 37 -8.33 7.91 7.19
CA PRO A 37 -8.24 7.95 5.73
C PRO A 37 -6.96 8.64 5.21
N TYR A 38 -6.25 9.39 6.06
CA TYR A 38 -4.95 10.02 5.77
C TYR A 38 -3.75 9.25 6.34
N ALA A 39 -3.93 8.04 6.87
CA ALA A 39 -2.84 7.24 7.39
C ALA A 39 -1.74 7.01 6.33
N ARG A 40 -0.49 7.30 6.71
CA ARG A 40 0.70 7.04 5.89
C ARG A 40 1.22 5.61 6.02
N GLU A 41 0.86 4.95 7.11
CA GLU A 41 1.13 3.54 7.35
C GLU A 41 -0.08 2.91 8.03
N VAL A 42 -0.37 1.67 7.63
CA VAL A 42 -1.41 0.83 8.22
C VAL A 42 -0.76 -0.48 8.61
N VAL A 43 -0.96 -0.88 9.87
CA VAL A 43 -0.34 -2.05 10.48
C VAL A 43 -1.40 -3.03 10.96
N GLY A 44 -0.99 -4.29 11.09
CA GLY A 44 -1.85 -5.39 11.53
C GLY A 44 -2.12 -6.40 10.43
N GLN A 45 -2.95 -7.39 10.73
CA GLN A 45 -3.37 -8.40 9.77
C GLN A 45 -4.87 -8.26 9.58
N PHE A 46 -5.28 -8.03 8.33
CA PHE A 46 -6.69 -7.90 8.00
C PHE A 46 -7.40 -9.25 8.12
N ALA A 47 -8.51 -9.26 8.84
CA ALA A 47 -9.48 -10.34 8.84
C ALA A 47 -10.87 -9.78 8.54
N TRP A 48 -11.66 -10.53 7.78
CA TRP A 48 -13.05 -10.18 7.52
C TRP A 48 -13.85 -10.27 8.84
N PRO A 49 -14.48 -9.18 9.31
CA PRO A 49 -15.19 -9.20 10.59
C PRO A 49 -16.34 -10.20 10.61
N THR A 50 -16.49 -10.90 11.73
CA THR A 50 -17.61 -11.82 12.00
C THR A 50 -18.54 -11.24 13.06
N ALA A 51 -19.60 -11.97 13.42
CA ALA A 51 -20.48 -11.58 14.53
C ALA A 51 -19.73 -11.58 15.87
N ASP A 52 -18.81 -12.53 16.06
CA ASP A 52 -18.05 -12.73 17.30
C ASP A 52 -16.77 -11.87 17.34
N GLU A 53 -16.17 -11.60 16.17
CA GLU A 53 -14.95 -10.78 16.03
C GLU A 53 -15.22 -9.58 15.11
N PRO A 54 -15.77 -8.48 15.65
CA PRO A 54 -16.26 -7.36 14.84
C PRO A 54 -15.15 -6.44 14.31
N GLN A 55 -13.90 -6.64 14.73
CA GLN A 55 -12.75 -5.82 14.37
C GLN A 55 -11.96 -6.50 13.25
N ASN A 56 -11.46 -5.70 12.31
CA ASN A 56 -10.73 -6.21 11.15
C ASN A 56 -9.22 -6.41 11.41
N GLY A 57 -8.71 -6.09 12.60
CA GLY A 57 -7.31 -6.26 12.96
C GLY A 57 -6.34 -5.18 12.46
N LEU A 58 -6.80 -4.17 11.72
CA LEU A 58 -5.94 -3.09 11.20
C LEU A 58 -5.98 -1.84 12.09
N GLN A 59 -4.85 -1.13 12.13
CA GLN A 59 -4.68 0.15 12.82
C GLN A 59 -3.84 1.10 11.97
N SER A 60 -4.09 2.40 12.08
CA SER A 60 -3.21 3.41 11.51
C SER A 60 -1.95 3.55 12.37
N CYS A 61 -0.82 3.92 11.77
CA CYS A 61 0.44 4.12 12.45
C CYS A 61 0.99 5.53 12.14
N VAL A 62 1.48 6.22 13.17
CA VAL A 62 2.22 7.47 12.98
C VAL A 62 3.59 7.12 12.39
N VAL A 63 3.99 7.79 11.32
CA VAL A 63 5.29 7.57 10.66
C VAL A 63 6.22 8.75 10.88
N ASP A 64 7.52 8.49 10.74
CA ASP A 64 8.48 9.55 10.44
C ASP A 64 8.45 9.80 8.92
N GLU A 65 8.15 11.02 8.51
CA GLU A 65 8.14 11.40 7.08
C GLU A 65 9.52 11.88 6.60
N HIS A 66 10.51 11.98 7.49
CA HIS A 66 11.86 12.38 7.10
C HIS A 66 12.56 11.27 6.30
N PHE A 67 12.99 11.62 5.08
CA PHE A 67 13.82 10.77 4.23
C PHE A 67 14.88 11.62 3.53
N ASP A 68 16.14 11.22 3.59
CA ASP A 68 17.24 11.89 2.88
C ASP A 68 17.26 11.44 1.41
N TRP A 69 16.69 12.27 0.55
CA TRP A 69 16.62 12.05 -0.90
C TRP A 69 17.95 12.26 -1.62
N ARG A 70 19.03 12.67 -0.95
CA ARG A 70 20.38 12.85 -1.52
C ARG A 70 20.42 13.69 -2.81
N GLY A 71 19.51 14.65 -2.94
CA GLY A 71 19.42 15.54 -4.10
C GLY A 71 18.68 14.96 -5.32
N ASP A 72 17.86 13.91 -5.14
CA ASP A 72 16.95 13.42 -6.19
C ASP A 72 16.13 14.55 -6.82
N THR A 73 15.97 14.50 -8.14
CA THR A 73 15.18 15.47 -8.90
C THR A 73 14.35 14.79 -9.98
N PRO A 74 13.16 15.33 -10.31
CA PRO A 74 12.31 14.74 -11.34
C PRO A 74 13.02 14.72 -12.72
N PRO A 75 13.00 13.59 -13.45
CA PRO A 75 13.60 13.50 -14.79
C PRO A 75 12.99 14.46 -15.83
N ALA A 76 11.74 14.88 -15.63
CA ALA A 76 11.02 15.84 -16.48
C ALA A 76 11.03 15.52 -17.99
N THR A 77 10.98 14.23 -18.35
CA THR A 77 10.89 13.79 -19.76
C THR A 77 9.68 14.42 -20.45
N ALA A 78 9.87 14.99 -21.64
CA ALA A 78 8.78 15.58 -22.39
C ALA A 78 7.76 14.52 -22.80
N TRP A 79 6.47 14.89 -22.85
CA TRP A 79 5.41 13.95 -23.23
C TRP A 79 5.62 13.34 -24.62
N ALA A 80 6.16 14.11 -25.58
CA ALA A 80 6.46 13.64 -26.93
C ALA A 80 7.56 12.58 -26.96
N ASP A 81 8.44 12.56 -25.96
CA ASP A 81 9.55 11.62 -25.83
C ASP A 81 9.22 10.47 -24.84
N THR A 82 7.99 10.43 -24.33
CA THR A 82 7.59 9.48 -23.29
C THR A 82 7.26 8.11 -23.86
N VAL A 83 7.90 7.07 -23.32
CA VAL A 83 7.57 5.66 -23.53
C VAL A 83 7.19 5.06 -22.18
N LEU A 84 5.89 4.80 -22.01
CA LEU A 84 5.33 4.20 -20.79
C LEU A 84 5.49 2.68 -20.81
N HIS A 85 5.90 2.12 -19.68
CA HIS A 85 5.90 0.69 -19.45
C HIS A 85 5.08 0.35 -18.20
N GLU A 86 3.89 -0.23 -18.42
CA GLU A 86 3.05 -0.68 -17.32
C GLU A 86 3.61 -1.98 -16.71
N VAL A 87 3.82 -1.99 -15.39
CA VAL A 87 4.37 -3.14 -14.68
C VAL A 87 3.68 -3.37 -13.35
N HIS A 88 3.68 -4.63 -12.93
CA HIS A 88 3.28 -5.04 -11.59
C HIS A 88 4.53 -5.18 -10.70
N VAL A 89 4.60 -4.50 -9.55
CA VAL A 89 5.76 -4.49 -8.63
C VAL A 89 6.25 -5.90 -8.31
N LYS A 90 5.34 -6.79 -7.88
CA LYS A 90 5.65 -8.22 -7.67
C LYS A 90 6.12 -8.91 -8.96
N GLY A 91 5.24 -8.98 -9.97
CA GLY A 91 5.46 -9.82 -11.15
C GLY A 91 6.74 -9.53 -11.92
N ILE A 92 7.15 -8.26 -12.04
CA ILE A 92 8.27 -7.86 -12.91
C ILE A 92 9.63 -8.41 -12.46
N SER A 93 9.81 -8.66 -11.16
CA SER A 93 11.08 -9.14 -10.60
C SER A 93 10.97 -10.47 -9.85
N HIS A 94 9.77 -11.02 -9.63
CA HIS A 94 9.57 -12.20 -8.78
C HIS A 94 10.38 -13.43 -9.21
N GLN A 95 10.63 -13.59 -10.50
CA GLN A 95 11.40 -14.70 -11.07
C GLN A 95 12.72 -14.23 -11.73
N HIS A 96 13.13 -12.98 -11.53
CA HIS A 96 14.33 -12.46 -12.18
C HIS A 96 15.59 -13.05 -11.52
N PRO A 97 16.42 -13.82 -12.26
CA PRO A 97 17.54 -14.56 -11.67
C PRO A 97 18.58 -13.64 -11.03
N ASP A 98 18.86 -12.50 -11.65
CA ASP A 98 19.87 -11.54 -11.18
C ASP A 98 19.38 -10.56 -10.10
N VAL A 99 18.13 -10.69 -9.64
CA VAL A 99 17.64 -9.95 -8.46
C VAL A 99 17.81 -10.87 -7.23
N PRO A 100 18.44 -10.40 -6.14
CA PRO A 100 18.57 -11.17 -4.90
C PRO A 100 17.22 -11.72 -4.43
N GLU A 101 17.19 -12.98 -4.00
CA GLU A 101 15.95 -13.71 -3.72
C GLU A 101 15.07 -12.99 -2.71
N GLU A 102 15.68 -12.40 -1.68
CA GLU A 102 15.04 -11.63 -0.62
C GLU A 102 14.38 -10.32 -1.10
N LEU A 103 14.79 -9.81 -2.25
CA LEU A 103 14.23 -8.58 -2.85
C LEU A 103 13.22 -8.87 -3.95
N ARG A 104 13.13 -10.10 -4.47
CA ARG A 104 12.29 -10.44 -5.62
C ARG A 104 10.81 -10.13 -5.36
N GLY A 105 10.21 -9.36 -6.26
CA GLY A 105 8.81 -8.98 -6.20
C GLY A 105 8.47 -7.92 -5.16
N THR A 106 9.46 -7.10 -4.77
CA THR A 106 9.32 -5.97 -3.84
C THR A 106 9.66 -4.64 -4.52
N TYR A 107 9.38 -3.51 -3.86
CA TYR A 107 9.83 -2.19 -4.30
C TYR A 107 11.36 -2.12 -4.44
N ALA A 108 12.11 -2.74 -3.51
CA ALA A 108 13.57 -2.81 -3.59
C ALA A 108 14.04 -3.68 -4.77
N GLY A 109 13.34 -4.78 -5.05
CA GLY A 109 13.60 -5.63 -6.21
C GLY A 109 13.36 -4.91 -7.54
N LEU A 110 12.30 -4.10 -7.63
CA LEU A 110 12.02 -3.25 -8.79
C LEU A 110 13.16 -2.25 -9.06
N ALA A 111 13.79 -1.72 -8.01
CA ALA A 111 14.91 -0.78 -8.07
C ALA A 111 16.29 -1.46 -8.08
N ALA A 112 16.36 -2.79 -8.14
CA ALA A 112 17.63 -3.51 -8.14
C ALA A 112 18.47 -3.18 -9.39
N PRO A 113 19.82 -3.21 -9.32
CA PRO A 113 20.68 -2.87 -10.46
C PRO A 113 20.35 -3.62 -11.75
N ALA A 114 20.00 -4.91 -11.65
CA ALA A 114 19.60 -5.72 -12.80
C ALA A 114 18.32 -5.19 -13.49
N MET A 115 17.33 -4.76 -12.69
CA MET A 115 16.07 -4.19 -13.19
C MET A 115 16.29 -2.81 -13.81
N ILE A 116 17.06 -1.93 -13.16
CA ILE A 116 17.39 -0.61 -13.73
C ILE A 116 18.12 -0.77 -15.06
N ALA A 117 19.11 -1.66 -15.14
CA ALA A 117 19.82 -1.95 -16.38
C ALA A 117 18.88 -2.55 -17.45
N HIS A 118 17.91 -3.37 -17.06
CA HIS A 118 16.89 -3.89 -17.97
C HIS A 118 16.03 -2.76 -18.56
N PHE A 119 15.51 -1.85 -17.73
CA PHE A 119 14.69 -0.72 -18.19
C PHE A 119 15.48 0.21 -19.12
N GLN A 120 16.73 0.50 -18.78
CA GLN A 120 17.62 1.29 -19.62
C GLN A 120 17.88 0.63 -20.99
N ARG A 121 18.12 -0.68 -21.02
CA ARG A 121 18.30 -1.42 -22.29
C ARG A 121 17.02 -1.47 -23.13
N LEU A 122 15.86 -1.55 -22.48
CA LEU A 122 14.56 -1.54 -23.17
C LEU A 122 14.27 -0.16 -23.78
N GLY A 123 14.88 0.90 -23.25
CA GLY A 123 14.72 2.27 -23.76
C GLY A 123 13.43 2.94 -23.32
N ILE A 124 12.79 2.44 -22.25
CA ILE A 124 11.61 3.09 -21.67
C ILE A 124 12.01 4.35 -20.92
N THR A 125 11.08 5.29 -20.78
CA THR A 125 11.35 6.55 -20.05
C THR A 125 10.55 6.67 -18.76
N ALA A 126 9.42 5.97 -18.66
CA ALA A 126 8.56 6.01 -17.48
C ALA A 126 7.97 4.62 -17.18
N VAL A 127 8.11 4.20 -15.92
CA VAL A 127 7.46 3.00 -15.38
C VAL A 127 6.12 3.39 -14.77
N SER A 128 5.04 2.78 -15.25
CA SER A 128 3.68 2.96 -14.70
C SER A 128 3.33 1.75 -13.84
N LEU A 129 3.22 1.95 -12.54
CA LEU A 129 2.91 0.86 -11.63
C LEU A 129 1.40 0.57 -11.61
N LEU A 130 1.04 -0.72 -11.61
CA LEU A 130 -0.25 -1.16 -11.07
C LEU A 130 -0.42 -0.67 -9.62
N PRO A 131 -1.66 -0.65 -9.06
CA PRO A 131 -1.95 -0.09 -7.75
C PRO A 131 -0.95 -0.44 -6.65
N VAL A 132 -0.43 0.61 -5.99
CA VAL A 132 0.51 0.51 -4.86
C VAL A 132 -0.07 1.07 -3.56
N HIS A 133 -1.30 1.56 -3.54
CA HIS A 133 -1.99 1.87 -2.29
C HIS A 133 -2.21 0.59 -1.48
N HIS A 134 -2.26 0.67 -0.16
CA HIS A 134 -2.63 -0.50 0.63
C HIS A 134 -4.06 -0.95 0.29
N PHE A 135 -4.20 -2.19 -0.14
CA PHE A 135 -5.46 -2.78 -0.60
C PHE A 135 -5.80 -4.07 0.16
N LEU A 136 -7.03 -4.55 -0.05
CA LEU A 136 -7.53 -5.77 0.56
C LEU A 136 -7.84 -6.85 -0.48
N ASP A 137 -7.72 -8.11 -0.06
CA ASP A 137 -8.32 -9.23 -0.78
C ASP A 137 -9.81 -9.26 -0.49
N GLU A 138 -10.64 -9.18 -1.53
CA GLU A 138 -12.09 -9.22 -1.42
C GLU A 138 -12.55 -10.50 -0.71
N GLN A 139 -13.64 -10.42 0.06
CA GLN A 139 -14.14 -11.53 0.87
C GLN A 139 -14.35 -12.82 0.07
N ARG A 140 -14.84 -12.69 -1.16
CA ARG A 140 -15.01 -13.81 -2.09
C ARG A 140 -13.68 -14.46 -2.46
N LEU A 141 -12.65 -13.68 -2.76
CA LEU A 141 -11.32 -14.22 -3.09
C LEU A 141 -10.71 -14.92 -1.89
N ALA A 142 -10.77 -14.29 -0.72
CA ALA A 142 -10.26 -14.86 0.53
C ALA A 142 -10.95 -16.20 0.86
N ALA A 143 -12.28 -16.28 0.70
CA ALA A 143 -13.05 -17.51 0.91
C ALA A 143 -12.63 -18.65 -0.04
N ASP A 144 -12.18 -18.31 -1.25
CA ASP A 144 -11.70 -19.25 -2.26
C ASP A 144 -10.18 -19.56 -2.14
N GLY A 145 -9.51 -19.07 -1.09
CA GLY A 145 -8.05 -19.22 -0.93
C GLY A 145 -7.23 -18.45 -1.98
N ARG A 146 -7.82 -17.42 -2.59
CA ARG A 146 -7.19 -16.57 -3.60
C ARG A 146 -6.84 -15.20 -3.01
N VAL A 147 -6.00 -14.48 -3.74
CA VAL A 147 -5.57 -13.11 -3.38
C VAL A 147 -5.87 -12.15 -4.51
N ASN A 148 -6.11 -10.89 -4.16
CA ASN A 148 -6.14 -9.80 -5.12
C ASN A 148 -4.71 -9.48 -5.55
N TYR A 149 -4.35 -9.97 -6.73
CA TYR A 149 -3.01 -9.77 -7.27
C TYR A 149 -2.84 -8.31 -7.74
N TRP A 150 -3.79 -7.78 -8.53
CA TRP A 150 -3.65 -6.47 -9.15
C TRP A 150 -3.77 -5.28 -8.20
N GLY A 151 -4.48 -5.42 -7.08
CA GLY A 151 -4.58 -4.39 -6.06
C GLY A 151 -5.63 -3.29 -6.30
N TYR A 152 -6.53 -3.45 -7.27
CA TYR A 152 -7.63 -2.51 -7.54
C TYR A 152 -8.77 -2.57 -6.50
N ASN A 153 -8.42 -2.51 -5.22
CA ASN A 153 -9.33 -2.50 -4.07
C ASN A 153 -8.72 -1.70 -2.91
N SER A 154 -8.37 -0.44 -3.17
CA SER A 154 -7.64 0.41 -2.22
C SER A 154 -8.42 0.62 -0.92
N LEU A 155 -7.73 0.41 0.19
CA LEU A 155 -8.20 0.67 1.55
C LEU A 155 -7.66 2.00 2.10
N ALA A 156 -6.38 2.29 1.85
CA ALA A 156 -5.71 3.50 2.33
C ALA A 156 -4.91 4.16 1.20
N PHE A 157 -5.34 5.34 0.77
CA PHE A 157 -4.78 6.05 -0.38
C PHE A 157 -3.39 6.66 -0.13
N PHE A 158 -3.00 6.83 1.13
CA PHE A 158 -1.73 7.46 1.50
C PHE A 158 -0.71 6.48 2.08
N ALA A 159 -1.06 5.20 2.19
CA ALA A 159 -0.17 4.15 2.66
C ALA A 159 0.21 3.22 1.49
N PRO A 160 1.50 2.93 1.27
CA PRO A 160 1.91 1.97 0.26
C PRO A 160 1.54 0.53 0.67
N GLU A 161 1.36 -0.36 -0.31
CA GLU A 161 1.01 -1.76 -0.07
C GLU A 161 2.16 -2.50 0.64
N PRO A 162 1.97 -2.97 1.89
CA PRO A 162 3.02 -3.61 2.68
C PRO A 162 3.48 -4.95 2.11
N ARG A 163 2.65 -5.67 1.33
CA ARG A 163 3.06 -6.94 0.68
C ARG A 163 4.21 -6.77 -0.31
N TYR A 164 4.42 -5.56 -0.82
CA TYR A 164 5.51 -5.26 -1.76
C TYR A 164 6.73 -4.63 -1.07
N ALA A 165 6.70 -4.40 0.25
CA ALA A 165 7.86 -3.96 0.99
C ALA A 165 8.84 -5.12 1.22
N ALA A 166 10.13 -4.89 1.00
CA ALA A 166 11.16 -5.86 1.36
C ALA A 166 11.29 -5.92 2.89
N ARG A 167 11.45 -7.14 3.43
CA ARG A 167 11.77 -7.35 4.84
C ARG A 167 13.29 -7.37 4.96
N VAL A 168 13.87 -6.18 5.06
CA VAL A 168 15.32 -5.98 5.24
C VAL A 168 15.63 -5.78 6.71
#